data_AF-A0A383CUX3-F1
#
_entry.id   AF-A0A383CUX3-F1
#
_cell.length_a   1.000
_cell.length_b   1.000
_cell.length_c   1.000
_cell.angle_alpha   90.00
_cell.angle_beta   90.00
_cell.angle_gamma   90.00
#
_symmetry.space_group_name_H-M   'P 1'
#
loop_
_entity.id
_entity.type
_entity.pdbx_description
1 polymer ?
#
loop_
_entity_poly.entity_id
_entity_poly.type
_entity_poly.pdbx_seq_one_letter_code
_entity_poly.pdbx_strand_id
1 'polypeptide(L)'
;RSSVLTDVGFYELRYSGVPAAFLRGFRALYLGVFFNVMIMATVTLAAIKIGGVLLGIPAWQVVFFAGTVTALYSTTSGLWGVVVTDLLLFVIAMIGSLAAAYYAIAQPEVGGLNGLFTHPALDGKLSLLPDFSDWRTAAAVFIVPIAVQWWSTWYPGAEPGGGGYVAQRMLAAKDETHALKATLWFNVAHYALRPWPWIIVALASLIVYPSLESIQVAFPHVNPEIIQHDLAYPAMLV
;
A
#
# COMPACT_ATOMS: atom_id res chain seq x y z
N ARG A 1 -1.05 10.91 29.73
CA ARG A 1 -0.17 11.19 28.56
C ARG A 1 1.27 10.87 28.93
N SER A 2 2.00 10.09 28.13
CA SER A 2 3.37 9.64 28.41
C SER A 2 4.47 10.67 28.06
N SER A 3 4.11 11.79 27.41
CA SER A 3 5.02 12.86 26.96
C SER A 3 6.17 12.41 26.05
N VAL A 4 6.06 11.23 25.46
CA VAL A 4 7.07 10.69 24.54
C VAL A 4 6.84 11.23 23.12
N LEU A 5 7.92 11.58 22.43
CA LEU A 5 7.88 12.08 21.04
C LEU A 5 7.96 10.96 19.98
N THR A 6 8.51 9.79 20.32
CA THR A 6 8.66 8.64 19.42
C THR A 6 8.18 7.35 20.08
N ASP A 7 7.61 6.45 19.30
CA ASP A 7 7.25 5.09 19.75
C ASP A 7 8.44 4.36 20.40
N VAL A 8 9.64 4.49 19.85
CA VAL A 8 10.85 3.85 20.40
C VAL A 8 11.24 4.42 21.77
N GLY A 9 10.90 5.69 22.06
CA GLY A 9 11.11 6.30 23.37
C GLY A 9 10.22 5.68 24.46
N PHE A 10 9.06 5.12 24.09
CA PHE A 10 8.18 4.43 25.03
C PHE A 10 8.81 3.12 25.53
N TYR A 11 9.54 2.40 24.67
CA TYR A 11 10.21 1.15 25.07
C TYR A 11 11.26 1.39 26.16
N GLU A 12 11.99 2.50 26.09
CA GLU A 12 12.98 2.85 27.11
C GLU A 12 12.33 3.14 28.46
N LEU A 13 11.20 3.85 28.48
CA LEU A 13 10.39 4.04 29.69
C LEU A 13 9.80 2.73 30.22
N ARG A 14 9.36 1.83 29.32
CA ARG A 14 8.65 0.60 29.68
C ARG A 14 9.57 -0.48 30.23
N TYR A 15 10.77 -0.62 29.68
CA TYR A 15 11.71 -1.70 30.01
C TYR A 15 12.88 -1.26 30.88
N SER A 16 13.22 0.04 30.90
CA SER A 16 14.24 0.68 31.75
C SER A 16 15.66 0.10 31.67
N GLY A 17 16.66 0.96 31.90
CA GLY A 17 18.07 0.55 31.98
C GLY A 17 18.77 0.35 30.64
N VAL A 18 20.04 -0.08 30.73
CA VAL A 18 20.98 -0.21 29.59
C VAL A 18 20.45 -1.12 28.47
N PRO A 19 19.83 -2.28 28.75
CA PRO A 19 19.26 -3.12 27.69
C PRO A 19 18.16 -2.43 26.89
N ALA A 20 17.34 -1.60 27.55
CA ALA A 20 16.27 -0.86 26.89
C ALA A 20 16.82 0.26 25.99
N ALA A 21 17.88 0.96 26.43
CA ALA A 21 18.58 1.95 25.62
C ALA A 21 19.24 1.31 24.38
N PHE A 22 19.87 0.14 24.53
CA PHE A 22 20.41 -0.63 23.39
C PHE A 22 19.31 -1.03 22.41
N LEU A 23 18.20 -1.60 22.90
CA LEU A 23 17.06 -1.99 22.08
C LEU A 23 16.49 -0.81 21.29
N ARG A 24 16.40 0.38 21.92
CA ARG A 24 16.00 1.62 21.26
C ARG A 24 16.95 1.97 20.12
N GLY A 25 18.26 1.96 20.36
CA GLY A 25 19.26 2.25 19.33
C GLY A 25 19.20 1.26 18.16
N PHE A 26 19.12 -0.04 18.47
CA PHE A 26 19.00 -1.09 17.46
C PHE A 26 17.74 -0.91 16.60
N ARG A 27 16.56 -0.76 17.21
CA ARG A 27 15.30 -0.58 16.47
C ARG A 27 15.31 0.71 15.66
N ALA A 28 15.91 1.79 16.15
CA ALA A 28 16.02 3.04 15.40
C ALA A 28 16.81 2.86 14.09
N LEU A 29 17.92 2.10 14.11
CA LEU A 29 18.68 1.82 12.89
C LEU A 29 17.98 0.79 12.00
N TYR A 30 17.53 -0.32 12.59
CA TYR A 30 16.94 -1.43 11.85
C TYR A 30 15.61 -1.04 11.20
N LEU A 31 14.68 -0.43 11.95
CA LEU A 31 13.40 0.01 11.41
C LEU A 31 13.53 1.36 10.69
N GLY A 32 14.26 2.31 11.28
CA GLY A 32 14.37 3.66 10.76
C GLY A 32 15.22 3.79 9.49
N VAL A 33 16.22 2.93 9.28
CA VAL A 33 17.07 2.96 8.09
C VAL A 33 16.79 1.75 7.21
N PHE A 34 17.13 0.54 7.67
CA PHE A 34 17.12 -0.65 6.79
C PHE A 34 15.72 -0.95 6.23
N PHE A 35 14.71 -1.04 7.10
CA PHE A 35 13.33 -1.29 6.64
C PHE A 35 12.78 -0.18 5.76
N ASN A 36 13.02 1.09 6.11
CA ASN A 36 12.58 2.21 5.29
C ASN A 36 13.22 2.18 3.89
N VAL A 37 14.50 1.82 3.77
CA VAL A 37 15.15 1.65 2.45
C VAL A 37 14.46 0.55 1.64
N MET A 38 14.14 -0.59 2.25
CA MET A 38 13.42 -1.68 1.58
C MET A 38 12.02 -1.25 1.13
N ILE A 39 11.28 -0.53 1.97
CA ILE A 39 9.96 0.01 1.62
C ILE A 39 10.09 1.01 0.47
N MET A 40 11.02 1.94 0.56
CA MET A 40 11.27 2.91 -0.51
C MET A 40 11.61 2.22 -1.83
N ALA A 41 12.44 1.18 -1.82
CA ALA A 41 12.72 0.40 -3.03
C ALA A 41 11.45 -0.18 -3.67
N THR A 42 10.55 -0.78 -2.88
CA THR A 42 9.29 -1.34 -3.39
C THR A 42 8.32 -0.27 -3.93
N VAL A 43 8.19 0.86 -3.23
CA VAL A 43 7.32 1.97 -3.65
C VAL A 43 7.88 2.65 -4.90
N THR A 44 9.20 2.83 -4.97
CA THR A 44 9.87 3.38 -6.14
C THR A 44 9.72 2.46 -7.35
N LEU A 45 9.81 1.13 -7.17
CA LEU A 45 9.53 0.18 -8.26
C LEU A 45 8.09 0.31 -8.77
N ALA A 46 7.10 0.44 -7.89
CA ALA A 46 5.72 0.67 -8.28
C ALA A 46 5.55 1.99 -9.06
N ALA A 47 6.21 3.07 -8.62
CA ALA A 47 6.21 4.34 -9.34
C ALA A 47 6.83 4.20 -10.74
N ILE A 48 7.96 3.49 -10.88
CA ILE A 48 8.63 3.22 -12.16
C ILE A 48 7.67 2.48 -13.10
N LYS A 49 6.95 1.48 -12.61
CA LYS A 49 5.96 0.72 -13.38
C LYS A 49 4.84 1.63 -13.90
N ILE A 50 4.26 2.45 -13.02
CA ILE A 50 3.21 3.41 -13.39
C ILE A 50 3.73 4.43 -14.42
N GLY A 51 4.89 5.03 -14.19
CA GLY A 51 5.48 6.03 -15.07
C GLY A 51 5.87 5.45 -16.44
N GLY A 52 6.40 4.22 -16.48
CA GLY A 52 6.73 3.53 -17.72
C GLY A 52 5.50 3.20 -18.56
N VAL A 53 4.42 2.75 -17.93
CA VAL A 53 3.16 2.42 -18.61
C VAL A 53 2.42 3.67 -19.09
N LEU A 54 2.17 4.64 -18.19
CA LEU A 54 1.35 5.81 -18.48
C LEU A 54 2.07 6.88 -19.31
N LEU A 55 3.35 7.10 -19.05
CA LEU A 55 4.09 8.24 -19.60
C LEU A 55 5.20 7.81 -20.56
N GLY A 56 5.53 6.52 -20.62
CA GLY A 56 6.63 6.02 -21.45
C GLY A 56 8.02 6.53 -21.03
N ILE A 57 8.16 7.07 -19.81
CA ILE A 57 9.41 7.67 -19.35
C ILE A 57 10.33 6.63 -18.68
N PRO A 58 11.67 6.78 -18.80
CA PRO A 58 12.61 5.85 -18.21
C PRO A 58 12.63 5.95 -16.67
N ALA A 59 12.99 4.84 -16.02
CA ALA A 59 12.98 4.70 -14.57
C ALA A 59 13.67 5.85 -13.83
N TRP A 60 14.86 6.26 -14.27
CA TRP A 60 15.62 7.32 -13.60
C TRP A 60 14.87 8.67 -13.59
N GLN A 61 14.08 8.98 -14.61
CA GLN A 61 13.27 10.21 -14.64
C GLN A 61 12.15 10.12 -13.62
N VAL A 62 11.47 8.97 -13.53
CA VAL A 62 10.43 8.74 -12.52
C VAL A 62 11.01 8.94 -11.12
N VAL A 63 12.13 8.29 -10.82
CA VAL A 63 12.78 8.39 -9.51
C VAL A 63 13.22 9.82 -9.23
N PHE A 64 13.83 10.50 -10.21
CA PHE A 64 14.32 11.86 -10.05
C PHE A 64 13.17 12.83 -9.76
N PHE A 65 12.11 12.84 -10.58
CA PHE A 65 10.98 13.76 -10.40
C PHE A 65 10.17 13.44 -9.14
N ALA A 66 9.76 12.18 -8.95
CA ALA A 66 8.96 11.80 -7.79
C ALA A 66 9.73 11.98 -6.49
N GLY A 67 11.01 11.60 -6.48
CA GLY A 67 11.90 11.75 -5.32
C GLY A 67 12.16 13.23 -5.00
N THR A 68 12.45 14.06 -6.00
CA THR A 68 12.71 15.49 -5.79
C THR A 68 11.47 16.20 -5.25
N VAL A 69 10.30 15.98 -5.85
CA VAL A 69 9.04 16.57 -5.36
C VAL A 69 8.77 16.11 -3.93
N THR A 70 8.91 14.82 -3.65
CA THR A 70 8.70 14.24 -2.31
C THR A 70 9.64 14.82 -1.26
N ALA A 71 10.93 14.92 -1.58
CA ALA A 71 11.92 15.50 -0.68
C ALA A 71 11.65 16.99 -0.40
N LEU A 72 11.31 17.76 -1.44
CA LEU A 72 11.04 19.19 -1.31
C LEU A 72 9.86 19.48 -0.37
N TYR A 73 8.70 18.84 -0.57
CA TYR A 73 7.56 19.11 0.31
C TYR A 73 7.74 18.48 1.70
N SER A 74 8.38 17.31 1.81
CA SER A 74 8.56 16.64 3.11
C SER A 74 9.50 17.41 4.03
N THR A 75 10.55 18.03 3.48
CA THR A 75 11.53 18.80 4.26
C THR A 75 11.03 20.20 4.63
N THR A 76 10.13 20.78 3.84
CA THR A 76 9.67 22.18 4.03
C THR A 76 8.39 22.33 4.85
N SER A 77 7.56 21.28 4.94
CA SER A 77 6.17 21.43 5.39
C SER A 77 5.88 20.99 6.84
N GLY A 78 6.82 20.29 7.49
CA GLY A 78 6.66 19.76 8.85
C GLY A 78 5.50 18.76 8.98
N LEU A 79 5.18 18.32 10.20
CA LEU A 79 4.15 17.28 10.40
C LEU A 79 2.76 17.73 9.91
N TRP A 80 2.38 18.99 10.17
CA TRP A 80 1.08 19.51 9.74
C TRP A 80 0.96 19.54 8.21
N GLY A 81 2.00 20.03 7.53
CA GLY A 81 2.03 20.07 6.08
C GLY A 81 1.96 18.69 5.45
N VAL A 82 2.74 17.73 5.97
CA VAL A 82 2.69 16.32 5.55
C VAL A 82 1.29 15.73 5.71
N VAL A 83 0.62 15.99 6.84
CA VAL A 83 -0.75 15.46 7.07
C VAL A 83 -1.76 16.09 6.10
N VAL A 84 -1.63 17.37 5.78
CA VAL A 84 -2.51 18.04 4.81
C VAL A 84 -2.25 17.54 3.40
N THR A 85 -0.99 17.40 2.99
CA THR A 85 -0.66 16.84 1.67
C THR A 85 -1.14 15.40 1.54
N ASP A 86 -1.01 14.59 2.59
CA ASP A 86 -1.52 13.22 2.59
C ASP A 86 -3.04 13.14 2.43
N LEU A 87 -3.79 14.08 3.04
CA LEU A 87 -5.23 14.15 2.85
C LEU A 87 -5.58 14.45 1.39
N LEU A 88 -4.89 15.40 0.76
CA LEU A 88 -5.09 15.72 -0.66
C LEU A 88 -4.72 14.54 -1.56
N LEU A 89 -3.56 13.91 -1.33
CA LEU A 89 -3.12 12.72 -2.06
C LEU A 89 -4.10 11.56 -1.89
N PHE A 90 -4.65 11.37 -0.69
CA PHE A 90 -5.68 10.37 -0.44
C PHE A 90 -6.95 10.64 -1.25
N VAL A 91 -7.46 11.89 -1.26
CA VAL A 91 -8.64 12.25 -2.05
C VAL A 91 -8.39 12.01 -3.54
N ILE A 92 -7.24 12.46 -4.06
CA ILE A 92 -6.86 12.25 -5.47
C ILE A 92 -6.75 10.75 -5.78
N ALA A 93 -6.11 9.96 -4.90
CA ALA A 93 -5.98 8.52 -5.07
C ALA A 93 -7.33 7.80 -5.03
N MET A 94 -8.26 8.25 -4.18
CA MET A 94 -9.61 7.69 -4.12
C MET A 94 -10.39 7.99 -5.41
N ILE A 95 -10.35 9.24 -5.89
CA ILE A 95 -11.00 9.62 -7.16
C ILE A 95 -10.37 8.83 -8.31
N GLY A 96 -9.03 8.78 -8.39
CA GLY A 96 -8.32 8.07 -9.45
C GLY A 96 -8.57 6.57 -9.46
N SER A 97 -8.61 5.93 -8.28
CA SER A 97 -8.90 4.49 -8.19
C SER A 97 -10.35 4.16 -8.51
N LEU A 98 -11.32 5.00 -8.08
CA LEU A 98 -12.72 4.86 -8.48
C LEU A 98 -12.91 5.04 -9.99
N ALA A 99 -12.24 6.02 -10.59
CA ALA A 99 -12.25 6.22 -12.03
C ALA A 99 -11.64 5.01 -12.76
N ALA A 100 -10.49 4.50 -12.30
CA ALA A 100 -9.86 3.31 -12.84
C ALA A 100 -10.79 2.08 -12.77
N ALA A 101 -11.46 1.86 -11.64
CA ALA A 101 -12.43 0.77 -11.49
C ALA A 101 -13.63 0.93 -12.43
N TYR A 102 -14.14 2.15 -12.57
CA TYR A 102 -15.24 2.46 -13.47
C TYR A 102 -14.88 2.16 -14.93
N TYR A 103 -13.74 2.68 -15.40
CA TYR A 103 -13.29 2.44 -16.78
C TYR A 103 -12.90 0.99 -17.03
N ALA A 104 -12.29 0.31 -16.05
CA ALA A 104 -11.98 -1.11 -16.13
C ALA A 104 -13.24 -1.97 -16.34
N ILE A 105 -14.32 -1.67 -15.61
CA ILE A 105 -15.61 -2.36 -15.78
C ILE A 105 -16.29 -1.99 -17.11
N ALA A 106 -16.10 -0.76 -17.58
CA ALA A 106 -16.70 -0.26 -18.82
C ALA A 106 -16.04 -0.80 -20.09
N GLN A 107 -14.89 -1.48 -19.99
CA GLN A 107 -14.24 -2.12 -21.12
C GLN A 107 -15.20 -3.13 -21.78
N PRO A 108 -15.34 -3.14 -23.12
CA PRO A 108 -16.23 -4.05 -23.84
C PRO A 108 -15.96 -5.53 -23.52
N GLU A 109 -14.70 -5.90 -23.32
CA GLU A 109 -14.25 -7.25 -22.98
C GLU A 109 -14.72 -7.69 -21.60
N VAL A 110 -14.88 -6.74 -20.66
CA VAL A 110 -15.33 -7.01 -19.30
C VAL A 110 -16.87 -7.06 -19.24
N GLY A 111 -17.55 -6.21 -20.01
CA GLY A 111 -19.02 -6.27 -20.15
C GLY A 111 -19.79 -5.83 -18.91
N GLY A 112 -19.27 -4.84 -18.16
CA GLY A 112 -19.92 -4.35 -16.96
C GLY A 112 -19.73 -5.25 -15.73
N LEU A 113 -20.38 -4.92 -14.61
CA LEU A 113 -20.28 -5.71 -13.38
C LEU A 113 -20.81 -7.14 -13.55
N ASN A 114 -21.89 -7.31 -14.31
CA ASN A 114 -22.45 -8.63 -14.57
C ASN A 114 -21.51 -9.46 -15.47
N GLY A 115 -20.95 -8.84 -16.51
CA GLY A 115 -19.95 -9.50 -17.35
C GLY A 115 -18.74 -9.93 -16.53
N LEU A 116 -18.21 -9.05 -15.68
CA LEU A 116 -17.10 -9.36 -14.77
C LEU A 116 -17.38 -10.61 -13.93
N PHE A 117 -18.47 -10.64 -13.15
CA PHE A 117 -18.74 -11.75 -12.23
C PHE A 117 -19.13 -13.07 -12.91
N THR A 118 -19.62 -13.01 -14.15
CA THR A 118 -19.98 -14.21 -14.92
C THR A 118 -18.87 -14.67 -15.87
N HIS A 119 -17.77 -13.92 -15.96
CA HIS A 119 -16.71 -14.19 -16.93
C HIS A 119 -15.96 -15.50 -16.57
N PRO A 120 -15.78 -16.44 -17.53
CA PRO A 120 -15.09 -17.71 -17.27
C PRO A 120 -13.67 -17.57 -16.71
N ALA A 121 -12.97 -16.48 -17.06
CA ALA A 121 -11.63 -16.21 -16.53
C ALA A 121 -11.60 -16.00 -15.01
N LEU A 122 -12.73 -15.62 -14.38
CA LEU A 122 -12.85 -15.44 -12.94
C LEU A 122 -13.44 -16.65 -12.21
N ASP A 123 -13.73 -17.73 -12.92
CA ASP A 123 -14.23 -18.95 -12.29
C ASP A 123 -13.25 -19.46 -11.22
N GLY A 124 -13.80 -19.78 -10.05
CA GLY A 124 -13.05 -20.16 -8.84
C GLY A 124 -12.22 -19.04 -8.17
N LYS A 125 -12.24 -17.80 -8.67
CA LYS A 125 -11.38 -16.69 -8.15
C LYS A 125 -12.12 -15.64 -7.32
N LEU A 126 -13.44 -15.76 -7.20
CA LEU A 126 -14.30 -14.80 -6.48
C LEU A 126 -14.55 -15.17 -5.02
N SER A 127 -14.07 -16.33 -4.58
CA SER A 127 -14.25 -16.80 -3.20
C SER A 127 -13.53 -15.89 -2.20
N LEU A 128 -14.25 -15.46 -1.16
CA LEU A 128 -13.66 -14.65 -0.08
C LEU A 128 -12.73 -15.45 0.84
N LEU A 129 -12.93 -16.76 0.92
CA LEU A 129 -12.10 -17.67 1.68
C LEU A 129 -11.32 -18.58 0.72
N PRO A 130 -10.09 -18.98 1.08
CA PRO A 130 -9.35 -19.93 0.28
C PRO A 130 -10.01 -21.31 0.35
N ASP A 131 -9.69 -22.16 -0.62
CA ASP A 131 -9.96 -23.58 -0.50
C ASP A 131 -9.06 -24.19 0.58
N PHE A 132 -9.67 -24.66 1.68
CA PHE A 132 -8.96 -25.29 2.79
C PHE A 132 -8.44 -26.70 2.45
N SER A 133 -8.83 -27.27 1.31
CA SER A 133 -8.24 -28.50 0.79
C SER A 133 -6.83 -28.27 0.23
N ASP A 134 -6.57 -27.09 -0.36
CA ASP A 134 -5.22 -26.64 -0.70
C ASP A 134 -4.57 -25.96 0.51
N TRP A 135 -4.03 -26.80 1.39
CA TRP A 135 -3.39 -26.33 2.62
C TRP A 135 -2.26 -25.33 2.38
N ARG A 136 -1.52 -25.44 1.27
CA ARG A 136 -0.41 -24.50 1.00
C ARG A 136 -0.93 -23.10 0.75
N THR A 137 -1.93 -22.98 -0.11
CA THR A 137 -2.57 -21.69 -0.40
C THR A 137 -3.32 -21.17 0.81
N ALA A 138 -4.17 -21.99 1.45
CA ALA A 138 -4.91 -21.59 2.64
C ALA A 138 -3.99 -21.15 3.79
N ALA A 139 -2.86 -21.84 3.99
CA ALA A 139 -1.86 -21.44 4.97
C ALA A 139 -1.26 -20.07 4.63
N ALA A 140 -0.84 -19.87 3.38
CA ALA A 140 -0.17 -18.65 2.95
C ALA A 140 -1.07 -17.40 2.97
N VAL A 141 -2.32 -17.51 2.52
CA VAL A 141 -3.20 -16.34 2.30
C VAL A 141 -4.21 -16.09 3.42
N PHE A 142 -4.43 -17.06 4.33
CA PHE A 142 -5.44 -16.92 5.39
C PHE A 142 -4.90 -17.32 6.77
N ILE A 143 -4.44 -18.55 6.97
CA ILE A 143 -4.08 -19.05 8.30
C ILE A 143 -2.88 -18.30 8.88
N VAL A 144 -1.77 -18.17 8.13
CA VAL A 144 -0.57 -17.47 8.62
C VAL A 144 -0.83 -15.97 8.84
N PRO A 145 -1.53 -15.25 7.94
CA PRO A 145 -1.93 -13.87 8.20
C PRO A 145 -2.71 -13.68 9.51
N ILE A 146 -3.70 -14.54 9.78
CA ILE A 146 -4.59 -14.45 10.94
C ILE A 146 -3.99 -15.03 12.22
N ALA A 147 -3.16 -16.07 12.14
CA ALA A 147 -2.59 -16.71 13.32
C ALA A 147 -1.30 -16.03 13.80
N VAL A 148 -0.50 -15.47 12.87
CA VAL A 148 0.86 -15.01 13.16
C VAL A 148 1.09 -13.58 12.69
N GLN A 149 0.87 -13.28 11.40
CA GLN A 149 1.36 -12.01 10.86
C GLN A 149 0.73 -10.78 11.50
N TRP A 150 -0.55 -10.81 11.86
CA TRP A 150 -1.22 -9.65 12.45
C TRP A 150 -0.62 -9.17 13.77
N TRP A 151 0.11 -10.00 14.53
CA TRP A 151 0.81 -9.60 15.75
C TRP A 151 2.33 -9.64 15.63
N SER A 152 2.87 -10.37 14.64
CA SER A 152 4.31 -10.61 14.50
C SER A 152 4.99 -9.77 13.41
N THR A 153 4.25 -8.98 12.63
CA THR A 153 4.81 -8.18 11.53
C THR A 153 4.86 -6.69 11.87
N TRP A 154 5.85 -6.02 11.31
CA TRP A 154 5.95 -4.57 11.37
C TRP A 154 5.45 -3.99 10.05
N TYR A 155 4.34 -3.25 10.09
CA TYR A 155 3.84 -2.47 8.96
C TYR A 155 3.71 -1.01 9.37
N PRO A 156 4.32 -0.05 8.64
CA PRO A 156 4.15 1.36 8.92
C PRO A 156 2.68 1.77 8.89
N GLY A 157 2.11 2.07 10.06
CA GLY A 157 0.69 2.44 10.20
C GLY A 157 -0.21 1.37 10.81
N ALA A 158 0.27 0.13 10.92
CA ALA A 158 -0.43 -0.98 11.57
C ALA A 158 0.53 -1.87 12.38
N GLU A 159 1.57 -1.28 12.98
CA GLU A 159 2.42 -2.00 13.91
C GLU A 159 1.57 -2.47 15.10
N PRO A 160 1.53 -3.77 15.42
CA PRO A 160 0.67 -4.31 16.47
C PRO A 160 0.94 -3.73 17.85
N GLY A 161 2.18 -3.29 18.09
CA GLY A 161 2.60 -2.60 19.31
C GLY A 161 2.22 -1.11 19.39
N GLY A 162 1.51 -0.56 18.40
CA GLY A 162 1.10 0.84 18.38
C GLY A 162 2.24 1.81 18.11
N GLY A 163 2.98 1.59 17.00
CA GLY A 163 4.17 2.38 16.62
C GLY A 163 4.08 3.07 15.25
N GLY A 164 5.23 3.55 14.78
CA GLY A 164 5.38 4.26 13.51
C GLY A 164 4.70 5.63 13.45
N TYR A 165 4.49 6.13 12.23
CA TYR A 165 3.93 7.48 12.00
C TYR A 165 2.49 7.63 12.50
N VAL A 166 1.72 6.54 12.62
CA VAL A 166 0.34 6.60 13.16
C VAL A 166 0.36 6.93 14.66
N ALA A 167 1.29 6.38 15.43
CA ALA A 167 1.47 6.78 16.83
C ALA A 167 1.77 8.28 16.95
N GLN A 168 2.65 8.81 16.10
CA GLN A 168 2.94 10.25 16.06
C GLN A 168 1.70 11.09 15.73
N ARG A 169 0.85 10.65 14.78
CA ARG A 169 -0.41 11.32 14.43
C ARG A 169 -1.43 11.28 15.58
N MET A 170 -1.52 10.16 16.29
CA MET A 170 -2.40 10.03 17.46
C MET A 170 -1.94 10.95 18.60
N LEU A 171 -0.63 11.03 18.86
CA LEU A 171 -0.06 11.90 19.89
C LEU A 171 -0.18 13.39 19.54
N ALA A 172 -0.19 13.74 18.25
CA ALA A 172 -0.42 15.10 17.78
C ALA A 172 -1.90 15.50 17.75
N ALA A 173 -2.84 14.59 18.01
CA ALA A 173 -4.25 14.90 18.07
C ALA A 173 -4.58 15.79 19.28
N LYS A 174 -5.61 16.64 19.12
CA LYS A 174 -6.06 17.60 20.15
C LYS A 174 -6.30 16.91 21.50
N ASP A 175 -7.05 15.82 21.48
CA ASP A 175 -7.41 15.01 22.64
C ASP A 175 -7.62 13.53 22.24
N GLU A 176 -7.85 12.67 23.23
CA GLU A 176 -8.01 11.23 23.05
C GLU A 176 -9.23 10.87 22.18
N THR A 177 -10.30 11.67 22.26
CA THR A 177 -11.49 11.45 21.44
C THR A 177 -11.21 11.74 19.97
N HIS A 178 -10.45 12.80 19.66
CA HIS A 178 -10.01 13.09 18.31
C HIS A 178 -9.05 12.03 17.78
N ALA A 179 -8.11 11.55 18.60
CA ALA A 179 -7.21 10.45 18.23
C ALA A 179 -8.00 9.18 17.87
N LEU A 180 -8.95 8.79 18.72
CA LEU A 180 -9.81 7.62 18.48
C LEU A 180 -10.61 7.75 17.18
N LYS A 181 -11.30 8.88 16.98
CA LYS A 181 -12.11 9.12 15.78
C LYS A 181 -11.25 9.12 14.51
N ALA A 182 -10.05 9.72 14.55
CA ALA A 182 -9.13 9.73 13.43
C ALA A 182 -8.64 8.31 13.08
N THR A 183 -8.33 7.49 14.09
CA THR A 183 -7.92 6.10 13.87
C THR A 183 -9.07 5.23 13.34
N LEU A 184 -10.31 5.42 13.81
CA LEU A 184 -11.48 4.74 13.27
C LEU A 184 -11.74 5.14 11.82
N TRP A 185 -11.66 6.43 11.51
CA TRP A 185 -11.77 6.94 10.14
C TRP A 185 -10.71 6.32 9.23
N PHE A 186 -9.44 6.28 9.68
CA PHE A 186 -8.36 5.63 8.94
C PHE A 186 -8.70 4.17 8.61
N ASN A 187 -9.19 3.39 9.59
CA ASN A 187 -9.52 1.99 9.33
C ASN A 187 -10.64 1.82 8.29
N VAL A 188 -11.70 2.62 8.38
CA VAL A 188 -12.79 2.59 7.39
C VAL A 188 -12.29 3.01 6.01
N ALA A 189 -11.63 4.16 5.92
CA ALA A 189 -11.19 4.72 4.65
C ALA A 189 -10.11 3.87 3.97
N HIS A 190 -9.10 3.43 4.74
CA HIS A 190 -7.91 2.75 4.23
C HIS A 190 -8.12 1.26 3.99
N TYR A 191 -8.79 0.55 4.90
CA TYR A 191 -8.96 -0.90 4.84
C TYR A 191 -10.34 -1.33 4.34
N ALA A 192 -11.41 -0.60 4.65
CA ALA A 192 -12.74 -1.02 4.24
C ALA A 192 -13.15 -0.47 2.87
N LEU A 193 -12.77 0.77 2.52
CA LEU A 193 -13.23 1.43 1.29
C LEU A 193 -12.22 1.38 0.15
N ARG A 194 -11.00 1.85 0.40
CA ARG A 194 -9.96 2.01 -0.64
C ARG A 194 -9.59 0.72 -1.39
N PRO A 195 -9.56 -0.48 -0.79
CA PRO A 195 -9.15 -1.67 -1.53
C PRO A 195 -10.15 -2.12 -2.61
N TRP A 196 -11.44 -1.78 -2.48
CA TRP A 196 -12.48 -2.26 -3.41
C TRP A 196 -12.25 -1.83 -4.87
N PRO A 197 -11.98 -0.54 -5.16
CA PRO A 197 -11.60 -0.14 -6.51
C PRO A 197 -10.42 -0.94 -7.07
N TRP A 198 -9.40 -1.23 -6.25
CA TRP A 198 -8.23 -1.98 -6.69
C TRP A 198 -8.55 -3.45 -6.97
N ILE A 199 -9.38 -4.08 -6.14
CA ILE A 199 -9.86 -5.45 -6.35
C ILE A 199 -10.62 -5.54 -7.68
N ILE A 200 -11.51 -4.57 -7.95
CA ILE A 200 -12.26 -4.51 -9.21
C ILE A 200 -11.31 -4.42 -10.42
N VAL A 201 -10.34 -3.49 -10.37
CA VAL A 201 -9.35 -3.33 -11.45
C VAL A 201 -8.53 -4.61 -11.64
N ALA A 202 -8.11 -5.26 -10.54
CA ALA A 202 -7.37 -6.50 -10.61
C ALA A 202 -8.18 -7.63 -11.26
N LEU A 203 -9.45 -7.80 -10.89
CA LEU A 203 -10.34 -8.79 -11.51
C LEU A 203 -10.55 -8.51 -13.00
N ALA A 204 -10.80 -7.25 -13.38
CA ALA A 204 -10.93 -6.85 -14.77
C ALA A 204 -9.64 -7.12 -15.57
N SER A 205 -8.47 -6.91 -14.95
CA SER A 205 -7.18 -7.16 -15.59
C SER A 205 -6.93 -8.63 -15.92
N LEU A 206 -7.53 -9.58 -15.19
CA LEU A 206 -7.43 -11.01 -15.53
C LEU A 206 -8.15 -11.35 -16.83
N ILE A 207 -9.12 -10.53 -17.24
CA ILE A 207 -9.85 -10.67 -18.50
C ILE A 207 -9.09 -9.98 -19.63
N VAL A 208 -8.71 -8.72 -19.43
CA VAL A 208 -8.07 -7.88 -20.46
C VAL A 208 -6.61 -8.31 -20.71
N TYR A 209 -5.89 -8.68 -19.65
CA TYR A 209 -4.48 -9.07 -19.68
C TYR A 209 -4.25 -10.45 -19.04
N PRO A 210 -4.70 -11.54 -19.71
CA PRO A 210 -4.70 -12.88 -19.11
C PRO A 210 -3.30 -13.45 -18.85
N SER A 211 -2.25 -12.88 -19.45
CA SER A 211 -0.87 -13.33 -19.28
C SER A 211 0.13 -12.17 -19.26
N LEU A 212 1.33 -12.41 -18.71
CA LEU A 212 2.41 -11.42 -18.78
C LEU A 212 2.79 -11.08 -20.23
N GLU A 213 2.67 -12.04 -21.15
CA GLU A 213 2.91 -11.82 -22.56
C GLU A 213 1.87 -10.88 -23.19
N SER A 214 0.59 -10.98 -22.79
CA SER A 214 -0.44 -10.03 -23.24
C SER A 214 -0.13 -8.58 -22.81
N ILE A 215 0.43 -8.40 -21.61
CA ILE A 215 0.89 -7.09 -21.13
C ILE A 215 2.10 -6.62 -21.95
N GLN A 216 3.07 -7.49 -22.20
CA GLN A 216 4.26 -7.16 -23.00
C GLN A 216 3.91 -6.74 -24.43
N VAL A 217 2.93 -7.41 -25.05
CA VAL A 217 2.44 -7.07 -26.39
C VAL A 217 1.75 -5.72 -26.41
N ALA A 218 0.95 -5.41 -25.38
CA ALA A 218 0.27 -4.12 -25.27
C ALA A 218 1.24 -2.96 -24.97
N PHE A 219 2.32 -3.22 -24.23
CA PHE A 219 3.30 -2.22 -23.82
C PHE A 219 4.74 -2.62 -24.24
N PRO A 220 5.04 -2.63 -25.56
CA PRO A 220 6.32 -3.11 -26.07
C PRO A 220 7.51 -2.23 -25.67
N HIS A 221 7.26 -0.98 -25.27
CA HIS A 221 8.29 -0.04 -24.80
C HIS A 221 8.66 -0.25 -23.33
N VAL A 222 7.87 -0.99 -22.56
CA VAL A 222 8.15 -1.27 -21.15
C VAL A 222 9.23 -2.35 -21.05
N ASN A 223 10.23 -2.12 -20.18
CA ASN A 223 11.31 -3.08 -19.96
C ASN A 223 10.72 -4.45 -19.53
N PRO A 224 11.01 -5.55 -20.26
CA PRO A 224 10.53 -6.88 -19.92
C PRO A 224 10.85 -7.33 -18.49
N GLU A 225 11.97 -6.89 -17.92
CA GLU A 225 12.39 -7.28 -16.56
C GLU A 225 11.44 -6.80 -15.47
N ILE A 226 10.69 -5.72 -15.71
CA ILE A 226 9.73 -5.18 -14.75
C ILE A 226 8.29 -5.65 -15.00
N ILE A 227 8.05 -6.44 -16.05
CA ILE A 227 6.74 -7.02 -16.35
C ILE A 227 6.51 -8.21 -15.42
N GLN A 228 5.64 -8.00 -14.45
CA GLN A 228 5.21 -8.98 -13.44
C GLN A 228 3.70 -8.81 -13.22
N HIS A 229 3.07 -9.69 -12.45
CA HIS A 229 1.61 -9.69 -12.27
C HIS A 229 1.05 -8.36 -11.74
N ASP A 230 1.83 -7.63 -10.94
CA ASP A 230 1.46 -6.31 -10.41
C ASP A 230 1.46 -5.18 -11.46
N LEU A 231 2.04 -5.39 -12.65
CA LEU A 231 1.97 -4.43 -13.77
C LEU A 231 0.57 -4.35 -14.39
N ALA A 232 -0.28 -5.36 -14.13
CA ALA A 232 -1.64 -5.40 -14.65
C ALA A 232 -2.48 -4.20 -14.17
N TYR A 233 -2.25 -3.70 -12.95
CA TYR A 233 -2.98 -2.52 -12.47
C TYR A 233 -2.61 -1.25 -13.25
N PRO A 234 -1.33 -0.85 -13.40
CA PRO A 234 -0.94 0.24 -14.29
C PRO A 234 -1.43 0.06 -15.74
N ALA A 235 -1.39 -1.16 -16.27
CA ALA A 235 -1.84 -1.47 -17.63
C ALA A 235 -3.32 -1.12 -17.84
N MET A 236 -4.17 -1.36 -16.84
CA MET A 236 -5.60 -1.03 -16.88
C MET A 236 -5.91 0.48 -16.80
N LEU A 237 -4.90 1.33 -16.64
CA LEU A 237 -5.08 2.79 -16.58
C LEU A 237 -4.97 3.47 -17.97
N VAL A 238 -4.70 2.70 -19.03
CA VAL A 238 -4.49 3.17 -20.40
C VAL A 238 -5.68 2.81 -21.30
#